data_AF-A0A5A7WCV6-F1
#
_entry.id   AF-A0A5A7WCV6-F1
#
_cell.length_a   1.000
_cell.length_b   1.000
_cell.length_c   1.000
_cell.angle_alpha   90.00
_cell.angle_beta   90.00
_cell.angle_gamma   90.00
#
_symmetry.space_group_name_H-M   'P 1'
#
loop_
_entity.id
_entity.type
_entity.pdbx_description
1 polymer ?
#
loop_
_entity_poly.entity_id
_entity_poly.type
_entity_poly.pdbx_seq_one_letter_code
_entity_poly.pdbx_strand_id
1 'polypeptide(L)' 'MPGTPRDLAERMAARSRRRASDDGYVRETFKQPRDNARKTARAFLQRFPKQAYMSEVERWRELPDGDIEFTMRRLRTAD' A
#
# COMPACT_ATOMS: atom_id res chain seq x y z
N MET A 1 -17.77 -9.78 26.00
CA MET A 1 -17.10 -10.63 24.99
C MET A 1 -15.78 -9.96 24.64
N PRO A 2 -14.59 -10.54 24.93
CA PRO A 2 -13.34 -9.92 24.50
C PRO A 2 -13.31 -9.92 22.96
N GLY A 3 -13.09 -8.75 22.37
CA GLY A 3 -13.09 -8.56 20.92
C GLY A 3 -12.12 -9.53 20.26
N THR A 4 -12.61 -10.30 19.30
CA THR A 4 -11.77 -11.26 18.56
C THR A 4 -10.57 -10.51 17.96
N PRO A 5 -9.41 -11.17 17.78
CA PRO A 5 -8.24 -10.55 17.18
C PRO A 5 -8.52 -9.90 15.81
N ARG A 6 -9.57 -10.36 15.11
CA ARG A 6 -10.09 -9.74 13.88
C ARG A 6 -10.66 -8.33 14.09
N ASP A 7 -11.38 -8.09 15.18
CA ASP A 7 -11.99 -6.78 15.50
C ASP A 7 -10.93 -5.71 15.82
N LEU A 8 -9.86 -6.12 16.51
CA LEU A 8 -8.70 -5.27 16.77
C LEU A 8 -7.95 -4.94 15.47
N ALA A 9 -7.75 -5.93 14.59
CA ALA A 9 -7.13 -5.73 13.28
C ALA A 9 -7.96 -4.78 12.41
N GLU A 10 -9.30 -4.90 12.45
CA GLU A 10 -10.20 -4.04 11.70
C GLU A 10 -10.20 -2.59 12.21
N ARG A 11 -10.20 -2.40 13.54
CA ARG A 11 -10.06 -1.08 14.18
C ARG A 11 -8.72 -0.43 13.89
N MET A 12 -7.63 -1.20 13.91
CA MET A 12 -6.29 -0.71 13.54
C MET A 12 -6.24 -0.33 12.06
N ALA A 13 -6.81 -1.13 11.17
CA ALA A 13 -6.91 -0.83 9.74
C ALA A 13 -7.80 0.39 9.47
N ALA A 14 -8.89 0.58 10.21
CA ALA A 14 -9.76 1.76 10.11
C ALA A 14 -9.06 3.04 10.60
N ARG A 15 -8.33 2.97 11.71
CA ARG A 15 -7.55 4.11 12.25
C ARG A 15 -6.37 4.47 11.36
N SER A 16 -5.68 3.48 10.81
CA SER A 16 -4.60 3.67 9.83
C SER A 16 -5.14 4.30 8.53
N ARG A 17 -6.30 3.86 8.04
CA ARG A 17 -6.97 4.48 6.88
C ARG A 17 -7.36 5.93 7.11
N ARG A 18 -7.85 6.30 8.30
CA ARG A 18 -8.20 7.70 8.61
C ARG A 18 -6.99 8.62 8.68
N ARG A 19 -5.87 8.18 9.29
CA ARG A 19 -4.62 8.96 9.29
C ARG A 19 -4.03 9.12 7.88
N ALA A 20 -4.09 8.04 7.09
CA ALA A 20 -3.60 8.05 5.71
C ALA A 20 -4.32 9.06 4.81
N SER A 21 -5.59 9.39 5.10
CA SER A 21 -6.37 10.37 4.34
C SER A 21 -5.97 11.83 4.56
N ASP A 22 -5.27 12.15 5.65
CA ASP A 22 -4.96 13.54 6.03
C ASP A 22 -3.65 14.04 5.39
N ASP A 23 -2.74 13.13 5.02
CA ASP A 23 -1.41 13.47 4.50
C ASP A 23 -1.39 13.82 2.99
N GLY A 24 -2.51 13.71 2.28
CA GLY A 24 -2.58 13.91 0.81
C GLY A 24 -2.07 12.73 -0.04
N TYR A 25 -1.64 11.64 0.58
CA TYR A 25 -1.14 10.43 -0.09
C TYR A 25 -2.22 9.36 -0.30
N VAL A 26 -2.39 8.93 -1.55
CA VAL A 26 -3.13 7.73 -1.96
C VAL A 26 -2.25 6.50 -1.76
N ARG A 27 -2.79 5.48 -1.07
CA ARG A 27 -2.12 4.20 -0.83
C ARG A 27 -2.91 3.07 -1.50
N GLU A 28 -2.24 2.31 -2.37
CA GLU A 28 -2.80 1.13 -3.04
C GLU A 28 -2.03 -0.11 -2.59
N THR A 29 -2.76 -1.12 -2.09
CA THR A 29 -2.16 -2.40 -1.67
C THR A 29 -2.45 -3.46 -2.73
N PHE A 30 -1.40 -4.16 -3.14
CA PHE A 30 -1.43 -5.22 -4.14
C PHE A 30 -0.93 -6.52 -3.51
N LYS A 31 -1.56 -7.65 -3.85
CA LYS A 31 -1.11 -9.00 -3.49
C LYS A 31 -0.94 -9.81 -4.78
N GLN A 32 0.29 -10.20 -5.07
CA GLN A 32 0.62 -10.90 -6.31
C GLN A 32 2.00 -11.58 -6.21
N PRO A 33 2.29 -12.60 -7.04
CA PRO A 33 3.57 -13.30 -7.04
C PRO A 33 4.76 -12.34 -7.16
N ARG A 34 5.91 -12.68 -6.55
CA ARG A 34 7.10 -11.82 -6.50
C ARG A 34 7.51 -11.24 -7.86
N ASP A 35 7.51 -12.06 -8.91
CA ASP A 35 7.83 -11.61 -10.27
C ASP A 35 6.84 -10.57 -10.80
N ASN A 36 5.55 -10.79 -10.56
CA ASN A 36 4.53 -9.85 -10.96
C ASN A 36 4.60 -8.59 -10.10
N ALA A 37 4.82 -8.70 -8.78
CA ALA A 37 4.90 -7.58 -7.87
C ALA A 37 5.96 -6.55 -8.31
N ARG A 38 7.13 -7.03 -8.73
CA ARG A 38 8.18 -6.18 -9.31
C ARG A 38 7.72 -5.48 -10.58
N LYS A 39 7.01 -6.18 -11.48
CA LYS A 39 6.46 -5.59 -12.72
C LYS A 39 5.42 -4.52 -12.41
N THR A 40 4.47 -4.78 -11.52
CA THR A 40 3.44 -3.83 -11.11
C THR A 40 4.05 -2.61 -10.43
N ALA A 41 4.97 -2.79 -9.48
CA ALA A 41 5.66 -1.67 -8.83
C ALA A 41 6.41 -0.81 -9.86
N ARG A 42 7.13 -1.44 -10.81
CA ARG A 42 7.84 -0.70 -11.87
C ARG A 42 6.87 0.02 -12.80
N ALA A 43 5.74 -0.59 -13.16
CA ALA A 43 4.72 0.04 -14.01
C ALA A 43 4.05 1.22 -13.28
N PHE A 44 3.79 1.08 -11.98
CA PHE A 44 3.22 2.13 -11.16
C PHE A 44 4.15 3.34 -11.05
N LEU A 45 5.44 3.13 -10.79
CA LEU A 45 6.44 4.21 -10.74
C LEU A 45 6.69 4.84 -12.11
N GLN A 46 6.48 4.11 -13.21
CA GLN A 46 6.51 4.69 -14.56
C GLN A 46 5.26 5.53 -14.85
N ARG A 47 4.08 5.07 -14.40
CA ARG A 47 2.81 5.78 -14.59
C ARG A 47 2.70 7.02 -13.72
N PHE A 48 3.21 6.94 -12.50
CA PHE A 48 3.26 8.01 -11.52
C PHE A 48 4.73 8.22 -11.15
N PRO A 49 5.45 9.11 -11.84
CA PRO A 49 6.86 9.36 -11.53
C PRO A 49 7.00 10.02 -10.15
N LYS A 50 8.02 9.61 -9.40
CA LYS A 50 8.31 10.12 -8.05
C LYS A 50 8.45 11.65 -7.99
N GLN A 51 8.95 12.27 -9.07
CA GLN A 51 9.15 13.72 -9.13
C GLN A 51 7.83 14.50 -9.07
N ALA A 52 6.78 14.00 -9.70
CA ALA A 52 5.48 14.67 -9.73
C ALA A 52 4.54 14.17 -8.62
N TYR A 53 4.62 12.89 -8.25
CA TYR A 53 3.66 12.27 -7.35
C TYR A 53 4.25 11.76 -6.04
N MET A 54 5.55 11.99 -5.77
CA MET A 54 6.26 11.41 -4.61
C MET A 54 5.93 9.92 -4.40
N SER A 55 5.79 9.19 -5.50
CA SER A 55 5.39 7.79 -5.49
C SER A 55 6.50 6.89 -4.96
N GLU A 56 6.17 5.98 -4.06
CA GLU A 56 7.12 5.02 -3.50
C GLU A 56 6.43 3.78 -2.93
N VAL A 57 7.21 2.74 -2.66
CA VAL A 57 6.74 1.56 -1.94
C VAL A 57 6.80 1.89 -0.44
N GLU A 58 5.65 2.00 0.20
CA GLU A 58 5.56 2.30 1.64
C GLU A 58 5.92 1.08 2.48
N ARG A 59 5.42 -0.10 2.10
CA ARG A 59 5.72 -1.37 2.77
C ARG A 59 5.57 -2.54 1.82
N TRP A 60 6.31 -3.61 2.07
CA TRP A 60 6.12 -4.89 1.39
C TRP A 60 6.39 -6.04 2.36
N ARG A 61 5.72 -7.16 2.15
CA ARG A 61 5.93 -8.41 2.88
C ARG A 61 5.79 -9.60 1.94
N GLU A 62 6.60 -10.63 2.19
CA GLU A 62 6.49 -11.92 1.51
C GLU A 62 5.49 -12.79 2.27
N LEU A 63 4.58 -13.42 1.54
CA LEU A 63 3.60 -14.35 2.05
C LEU A 63 4.14 -15.78 1.93
N PRO A 64 3.71 -16.70 2.81
CA PRO A 64 4.18 -18.09 2.81
C PRO A 64 3.89 -18.84 1.49
N ASP A 65 2.91 -18.36 0.72
CA ASP A 65 2.55 -18.91 -0.59
C ASP A 65 3.49 -18.48 -1.74
N GLY A 66 4.50 -17.65 -1.46
CA GLY A 66 5.41 -17.06 -2.48
C GLY A 66 4.89 -15.77 -3.12
N ASP A 67 3.72 -15.30 -2.69
CA ASP A 67 3.17 -14.00 -3.05
C ASP A 67 3.86 -12.86 -2.31
N ILE A 68 3.89 -11.68 -2.90
CA ILE A 68 4.29 -10.44 -2.25
C ILE A 68 3.04 -9.58 -2.06
N GLU A 69 2.81 -9.15 -0.83
CA GLU A 69 1.88 -8.08 -0.54
C GLU A 69 2.67 -6.78 -0.37
N PHE A 70 2.39 -5.78 -1.19
CA PHE A 70 3.05 -4.48 -1.11
C PHE A 70 2.04 -3.34 -1.19
N THR A 71 2.33 -2.26 -0.47
CA THR A 71 1.57 -1.02 -0.48
C THR A 71 2.38 0.04 -1.19
N MET A 72 1.87 0.51 -2.32
CA MET A 72 2.36 1.71 -3.02
C MET A 72 1.73 2.93 -2.37
N ARG A 73 2.49 4.01 -2.19
CA ARG A 73 1.97 5.34 -1.89
C ARG A 73 2.30 6.30 -3.01
N ARG A 74 1.42 7.27 -3.26
CA ARG A 74 1.61 8.41 -4.18
C ARG A 74 0.77 9.59 -3.72
N LEU A 75 1.11 10.80 -4.11
CA LEU A 75 0.25 11.96 -3.93
C LEU A 75 -1.01 11.82 -4.79
N ARG A 76 -2.12 12.34 -4.28
CA ARG A 76 -3.39 12.42 -5.02
C ARG A 76 -3.29 13.33 -6.24
N THR A 77 -2.54 14.41 -6.11
CA THR A 77 -2.35 15.45 -7.12
C THR A 77 -0.86 15.60 -7.38
N ALA A 78 -0.49 15.88 -8.64
CA ALA A 78 0.87 16.33 -8.94
C ALA A 78 1.02 17.78 -8.47
N ASP A 79 2.17 18.11 -7.86
CA ASP A 79 2.58 19.50 -7.61
C ASP A 79 2.99 20.19 -8.92
#